data_AF-A0A8B9QA47-F1
#
_entry.id   AF-A0A8B9QA47-F1
#
_cell.length_a   1.000
_cell.length_b   1.000
_cell.length_c   1.000
_cell.angle_alpha   90.00
_cell.angle_beta   90.00
_cell.angle_gamma   90.00
#
_symmetry.space_group_name_H-M   'P 1'
#
loop_
_entity.id
_entity.type
_entity.pdbx_description
1 polymer ?
#
loop_
_entity_poly.entity_id
_entity_poly.type
_entity_poly.pdbx_seq_one_letter_code
_entity_poly.pdbx_strand_id
1 'polypeptide(L)'
;MQPSCLTFIDLQQIVQYCFEILCFQTPLFNFSAPSASYSCYGDISTLQAPVISCTPFAFSYATGMDAVKKTAEVDIVRLRKYEVPIKRVARNLCLDPALIAAIISQESRVGLLLNNGWDQGRRKFGLMQHDSLYGTWDSEEHINQCSNILVVAINEVRARHPTWTWEQQLRGGICAYHSKIGNVQVYDEDPCHRDNYYVDNVIRRAQYFKRHGF
;
A
#
# COMPACT_ATOMS: atom_id res chain seq x y z
N MET A 1 -15.34 -46.89 -5.35
CA MET A 1 -16.21 -46.92 -4.16
C MET A 1 -16.02 -45.61 -3.41
N GLN A 2 -17.04 -44.74 -3.47
CA GLN A 2 -17.15 -43.49 -2.72
C GLN A 2 -17.46 -43.78 -1.23
N PRO A 3 -17.25 -42.80 -0.34
CA PRO A 3 -18.15 -42.57 0.77
C PRO A 3 -18.97 -41.29 0.53
N SER A 4 -20.27 -41.49 0.70
CA SER A 4 -21.41 -40.58 0.59
C SER A 4 -21.46 -39.55 1.71
N CYS A 5 -21.68 -38.27 1.34
CA CYS A 5 -22.20 -37.23 2.23
C CYS A 5 -23.73 -37.22 2.10
N LEU A 6 -24.43 -37.51 3.21
CA LEU A 6 -25.88 -37.45 3.29
C LEU A 6 -26.35 -36.06 3.78
N THR A 7 -27.26 -35.51 2.96
CA THR A 7 -28.51 -34.77 3.29
C THR A 7 -28.47 -33.38 3.92
N PHE A 8 -28.70 -32.37 3.06
CA PHE A 8 -29.89 -31.49 3.02
C PHE A 8 -30.69 -31.31 4.32
N ILE A 9 -30.60 -30.12 4.95
CA ILE A 9 -31.70 -29.46 5.68
C ILE A 9 -31.60 -27.92 5.48
N ASP A 10 -32.68 -27.39 4.91
CA ASP A 10 -33.31 -26.06 4.96
C ASP A 10 -32.53 -24.72 4.85
N LEU A 11 -32.62 -24.18 3.64
CA LEU A 11 -32.72 -22.75 3.31
C LEU A 11 -34.09 -22.19 3.76
N GLN A 12 -34.24 -21.63 4.96
CA GLN A 12 -35.36 -20.71 5.30
C GLN A 12 -35.18 -19.93 6.64
N GLN A 13 -34.02 -19.29 6.90
CA GLN A 13 -33.93 -18.45 8.12
C GLN A 13 -33.02 -17.22 8.12
N ILE A 14 -32.76 -16.57 6.98
CA ILE A 14 -32.06 -15.26 6.96
C ILE A 14 -32.73 -14.26 6.00
N VAL A 15 -34.05 -14.15 6.07
CA VAL A 15 -34.80 -13.03 5.46
C VAL A 15 -35.97 -12.68 6.38
N GLN A 16 -35.69 -12.16 7.58
CA GLN A 16 -36.70 -11.43 8.38
C GLN A 16 -36.07 -10.67 9.56
N TYR A 17 -35.09 -9.79 9.32
CA TYR A 17 -34.83 -8.66 10.24
C TYR A 17 -34.38 -7.45 9.42
N CYS A 18 -35.35 -6.91 8.67
CA CYS A 18 -35.34 -5.56 8.16
C CYS A 18 -36.30 -4.74 9.04
N PHE A 19 -35.92 -3.49 9.31
CA PHE A 19 -36.74 -2.41 9.88
C PHE A 19 -37.06 -2.46 11.38
N GLU A 20 -36.37 -1.59 12.13
CA GLU A 20 -36.88 -0.59 13.09
C GLU A 20 -35.72 -0.21 14.03
N ILE A 21 -35.20 1.01 13.87
CA ILE A 21 -34.71 1.96 14.91
C ILE A 21 -34.19 3.18 14.14
N LEU A 22 -35.09 4.15 14.00
CA LEU A 22 -34.79 5.53 13.62
C LEU A 22 -34.44 6.35 14.88
N CYS A 23 -33.54 7.31 14.68
CA CYS A 23 -33.28 8.51 15.48
C CYS A 23 -32.53 8.34 16.81
N PHE A 24 -31.24 8.73 16.84
CA PHE A 24 -30.81 9.97 17.50
C PHE A 24 -29.33 10.30 17.20
N GLN A 25 -29.07 11.60 17.05
CA GLN A 25 -27.77 12.30 17.00
C GLN A 25 -26.99 12.28 15.67
N THR A 26 -27.27 13.32 14.88
CA THR A 26 -26.35 13.91 13.91
C THR A 26 -25.11 14.49 14.60
N PRO A 27 -23.89 14.12 14.20
CA PRO A 27 -22.76 15.03 14.22
C PRO A 27 -22.54 15.60 12.83
N LEU A 28 -22.21 16.89 12.81
CA LEU A 28 -21.83 17.73 11.68
C LEU A 28 -21.15 16.93 10.55
N PHE A 29 -21.80 16.91 9.38
CA PHE A 29 -21.14 16.58 8.12
C PHE A 29 -20.01 17.58 7.90
N ASN A 30 -18.80 17.22 8.30
CA ASN A 30 -17.60 17.74 7.64
C ASN A 30 -17.66 17.21 6.20
N PHE A 31 -18.10 18.05 5.27
CA PHE A 31 -17.80 17.88 3.86
C PHE A 31 -16.27 17.94 3.72
N SER A 32 -15.59 16.81 3.90
CA SER A 32 -14.29 16.62 3.29
C SER A 32 -14.53 16.69 1.80
N ALA A 33 -14.06 17.77 1.17
CA ALA A 33 -14.07 17.91 -0.28
C ALA A 33 -13.54 16.60 -0.90
N PRO A 34 -14.15 16.10 -1.99
CA PRO A 34 -13.63 14.92 -2.66
C PRO A 34 -12.18 15.19 -3.02
N SER A 35 -11.26 14.43 -2.42
CA SER A 35 -9.87 14.43 -2.79
C SER A 35 -9.80 13.99 -4.24
N ALA A 36 -9.77 14.93 -5.18
CA ALA A 36 -9.43 14.65 -6.56
C ALA A 36 -8.15 13.79 -6.54
N SER A 37 -8.16 12.64 -7.22
CA SER A 37 -6.97 11.81 -7.31
C SER A 37 -5.91 12.59 -8.10
N TYR A 38 -4.94 13.19 -7.40
CA TYR A 38 -3.89 14.05 -7.98
C TYR A 38 -2.71 13.26 -8.57
N SER A 39 -2.85 11.94 -8.79
CA SER A 39 -1.76 11.07 -9.22
C SER A 39 -1.78 10.80 -10.73
N CYS A 40 -0.64 10.98 -11.40
CA CYS A 40 -0.42 10.64 -12.80
C CYS A 40 -0.36 9.11 -13.04
N TYR A 41 -0.37 8.32 -11.96
CA TYR A 41 -0.15 6.87 -11.96
C TYR A 41 -1.40 6.08 -11.56
N GLY A 42 -2.56 6.73 -11.62
CA GLY A 42 -3.86 6.14 -11.28
C GLY A 42 -4.27 6.38 -9.83
N ASP A 43 -5.49 5.96 -9.51
CA ASP A 43 -6.10 6.18 -8.21
C ASP A 43 -5.97 4.94 -7.33
N ILE A 44 -5.10 5.00 -6.32
CA ILE A 44 -4.86 3.88 -5.41
C ILE A 44 -6.11 3.44 -4.63
N SER A 45 -7.13 4.30 -4.52
CA SER A 45 -8.39 3.96 -3.85
C SER A 45 -9.25 2.99 -4.65
N THR A 46 -9.07 2.91 -5.97
CA THR A 46 -9.83 2.03 -6.85
C THR A 46 -9.17 0.68 -7.08
N LEU A 47 -7.91 0.49 -6.66
CA LEU A 47 -7.22 -0.78 -6.78
C LEU A 47 -7.98 -1.88 -6.04
N GLN A 48 -8.35 -2.93 -6.77
CA GLN A 48 -9.00 -4.08 -6.17
C GLN A 48 -8.07 -4.74 -5.16
N ALA A 49 -8.62 -5.02 -3.97
CA ALA A 49 -7.97 -5.90 -3.03
C ALA A 49 -7.96 -7.32 -3.60
N PRO A 50 -6.80 -8.02 -3.64
CA PRO A 50 -6.72 -9.41 -4.02
C PRO A 50 -7.80 -10.28 -3.36
N VAL A 51 -8.45 -11.10 -4.18
CA VAL A 51 -9.53 -11.98 -3.76
C VAL A 51 -8.95 -13.08 -2.87
N ILE A 52 -9.42 -13.13 -1.61
CA ILE A 52 -8.98 -14.14 -0.64
C ILE A 52 -9.77 -15.43 -0.92
N SER A 53 -9.14 -16.43 -1.51
CA SER A 53 -9.71 -17.78 -1.70
C SER A 53 -9.76 -18.54 -0.36
N CYS A 54 -10.54 -19.62 -0.21
CA CYS A 54 -10.57 -20.40 1.04
C CYS A 54 -9.48 -21.48 1.06
N THR A 55 -8.21 -21.08 0.96
CA THR A 55 -7.06 -22.00 1.04
C THR A 55 -6.21 -21.70 2.28
N PRO A 56 -5.39 -22.65 2.78
CA PRO A 56 -4.47 -22.38 3.90
C PRO A 56 -3.53 -21.20 3.63
N PHE A 57 -3.09 -21.04 2.37
CA PHE A 57 -2.33 -19.88 1.89
C PHE A 57 -3.09 -18.57 2.12
N ALA A 58 -4.39 -18.58 1.85
CA ALA A 58 -5.23 -17.42 2.01
C ALA A 58 -5.58 -17.09 3.47
N PHE A 59 -5.52 -18.06 4.40
CA PHE A 59 -5.61 -17.78 5.84
C PHE A 59 -4.34 -17.07 6.36
N SER A 60 -3.15 -17.55 5.96
CA SER A 60 -1.89 -16.85 6.25
C SER A 60 -1.86 -15.45 5.61
N TYR A 61 -2.41 -15.32 4.41
CA TYR A 61 -2.59 -14.02 3.77
C TYR A 61 -3.54 -13.11 4.55
N ALA A 62 -4.74 -13.59 4.91
CA ALA A 62 -5.73 -12.82 5.67
C ALA A 62 -5.19 -12.33 7.02
N THR A 63 -4.49 -13.20 7.75
CA THR A 63 -3.81 -12.83 9.01
C THR A 63 -2.70 -11.80 8.78
N GLY A 64 -1.95 -11.90 7.68
CA GLY A 64 -1.01 -10.87 7.23
C GLY A 64 -1.70 -9.54 6.95
N MET A 65 -2.85 -9.55 6.27
CA MET A 65 -3.64 -8.36 5.96
C MET A 65 -4.15 -7.66 7.22
N ASP A 66 -4.60 -8.41 8.23
CA ASP A 66 -5.01 -7.85 9.53
C ASP A 66 -3.82 -7.20 10.26
N ALA A 67 -2.65 -7.82 10.20
CA ALA A 67 -1.42 -7.25 10.76
C ALA A 67 -1.04 -5.94 10.04
N VAL A 68 -1.18 -5.87 8.71
CA VAL A 68 -0.91 -4.66 7.92
C VAL A 68 -1.85 -3.52 8.33
N LYS A 69 -3.14 -3.80 8.52
CA LYS A 69 -4.10 -2.79 8.96
C LYS A 69 -3.75 -2.24 10.35
N LYS A 70 -3.53 -3.11 11.34
CA LYS A 70 -3.14 -2.72 12.71
C LYS A 70 -1.85 -1.91 12.73
N THR A 71 -0.90 -2.29 11.89
CA THR A 71 0.37 -1.60 11.79
C THR A 71 0.26 -0.24 11.08
N ALA A 72 -0.61 -0.11 10.08
CA ALA A 72 -0.91 1.18 9.45
C ALA A 72 -1.60 2.15 10.42
N GLU A 73 -2.53 1.66 11.26
CA GLU A 73 -3.18 2.45 12.32
C GLU A 73 -2.20 3.03 13.34
N VAL A 74 -1.08 2.36 13.56
CA VAL A 74 -0.01 2.82 14.44
C VAL A 74 0.96 3.76 13.70
N ASP A 75 1.24 3.47 12.44
CA ASP A 75 2.18 4.24 11.63
C ASP A 75 1.62 5.61 11.20
N ILE A 76 0.30 5.75 11.03
CA ILE A 76 -0.35 7.03 10.65
C ILE A 76 -0.05 8.16 11.65
N VAL A 77 0.06 7.84 12.95
CA VAL A 77 0.41 8.82 13.98
C VAL A 77 1.84 9.33 13.78
N ARG A 78 2.79 8.44 13.45
CA ARG A 78 4.19 8.82 13.16
C ARG A 78 4.30 9.58 11.84
N LEU A 79 3.50 9.22 10.84
CA LEU A 79 3.50 9.88 9.54
C LEU A 79 3.13 11.36 9.62
N ARG A 80 2.39 11.80 10.65
CA ARG A 80 2.06 13.22 10.83
C ARG A 80 3.29 14.13 10.89
N LYS A 81 4.42 13.64 11.41
CA LYS A 81 5.70 14.37 11.39
C LYS A 81 6.15 14.73 9.96
N TYR A 82 5.82 13.87 9.00
CA TYR A 82 6.28 13.97 7.61
C TYR A 82 5.17 14.35 6.62
N GLU A 83 3.99 14.76 7.10
CA GLU A 83 2.83 15.02 6.23
C GLU A 83 3.11 16.11 5.19
N VAL A 84 3.65 17.25 5.62
CA VAL A 84 4.00 18.37 4.74
C VAL A 84 5.05 17.98 3.68
N PRO A 85 6.22 17.41 4.05
CA PRO A 85 7.21 17.03 3.05
C PRO A 85 6.69 15.94 2.09
N ILE A 86 5.96 14.93 2.59
CA ILE A 86 5.35 13.91 1.72
C ILE A 86 4.40 14.54 0.70
N LYS A 87 3.48 15.42 1.14
CA LYS A 87 2.54 16.08 0.23
C LYS A 87 3.23 17.00 -0.77
N ARG A 88 4.31 17.67 -0.39
CA ARG A 88 5.06 18.53 -1.32
C ARG A 88 5.77 17.70 -2.39
N VAL A 89 6.49 16.66 -1.98
CA VAL A 89 7.15 15.72 -2.91
C VAL A 89 6.14 15.05 -3.82
N ALA A 90 5.03 14.56 -3.28
CA ALA A 90 3.95 13.93 -4.03
C ALA A 90 3.41 14.84 -5.15
N ARG A 91 3.11 16.10 -4.83
CA ARG A 91 2.66 17.09 -5.81
C ARG A 91 3.69 17.34 -6.90
N ASN A 92 4.96 17.48 -6.52
CA ASN A 92 6.04 17.75 -7.47
C ASN A 92 6.27 16.59 -8.45
N LEU A 93 6.07 15.36 -7.98
CA LEU A 93 6.31 14.14 -8.76
C LEU A 93 5.03 13.53 -9.35
N CYS A 94 3.88 14.20 -9.19
CA CYS A 94 2.57 13.70 -9.58
C CYS A 94 2.27 12.29 -9.04
N LEU A 95 2.70 12.02 -7.81
CA LEU A 95 2.42 10.79 -7.07
C LEU A 95 1.24 11.01 -6.10
N ASP A 96 0.56 9.92 -5.75
CA ASP A 96 -0.37 9.92 -4.62
C ASP A 96 0.43 10.02 -3.30
N PRO A 97 0.17 11.00 -2.41
CA PRO A 97 0.93 11.12 -1.17
C PRO A 97 0.73 9.92 -0.25
N ALA A 98 -0.42 9.23 -0.35
CA ALA A 98 -0.68 8.00 0.37
C ALA A 98 0.22 6.86 -0.09
N LEU A 99 0.65 6.83 -1.36
CA LEU A 99 1.61 5.85 -1.87
C LEU A 99 3.00 6.06 -1.26
N ILE A 100 3.47 7.31 -1.18
CA ILE A 100 4.75 7.64 -0.54
C ILE A 100 4.70 7.26 0.96
N ALA A 101 3.63 7.65 1.65
CA ALA A 101 3.41 7.30 3.04
C ALA A 101 3.38 5.77 3.27
N ALA A 102 2.77 5.03 2.34
CA ALA A 102 2.72 3.57 2.38
C ALA A 102 4.09 2.91 2.24
N ILE A 103 4.93 3.41 1.34
CA ILE A 103 6.30 2.91 1.18
C ILE A 103 7.12 3.20 2.44
N ILE A 104 7.06 4.42 2.99
CA ILE A 104 7.73 4.78 4.25
C ILE A 104 7.30 3.85 5.39
N SER A 105 6.00 3.61 5.52
CA SER A 105 5.44 2.71 6.53
C SER A 105 5.88 1.26 6.30
N GLN A 106 5.89 0.78 5.05
CA GLN A 106 6.28 -0.60 4.73
C GLN A 106 7.77 -0.85 4.94
N GLU A 107 8.62 0.10 4.55
CA GLU A 107 10.07 -0.06 4.54
C GLU A 107 10.70 0.11 5.93
N SER A 108 10.32 1.15 6.68
CA SER A 108 11.00 1.51 7.93
C SER A 108 10.09 1.60 9.15
N ARG A 109 8.79 1.31 8.98
CA ARG A 109 7.76 1.60 9.99
C ARG A 109 7.83 3.06 10.44
N VAL A 110 8.00 3.94 9.46
CA VAL A 110 8.14 5.40 9.65
C VAL A 110 9.35 5.74 10.54
N GLY A 111 10.46 5.05 10.30
CA GLY A 111 11.71 5.20 11.06
C GLY A 111 11.82 4.37 12.34
N LEU A 112 10.75 3.68 12.78
CA LEU A 112 10.78 2.89 14.02
C LEU A 112 11.79 1.72 13.97
N LEU A 113 12.04 1.17 12.79
CA LEU A 113 13.02 0.07 12.63
C LEU A 113 14.45 0.55 12.41
N LEU A 114 14.69 1.87 12.39
CA LEU A 114 15.99 2.42 12.00
C LEU A 114 16.84 2.78 13.20
N ASN A 115 18.15 2.55 13.07
CA ASN A 115 19.16 3.05 13.99
C ASN A 115 19.99 4.12 13.28
N ASN A 116 19.79 5.39 13.65
CA ASN A 116 20.41 6.55 13.02
C ASN A 116 20.28 6.54 11.48
N GLY A 117 19.08 6.19 10.99
CA GLY A 117 18.78 6.11 9.56
C GLY A 117 19.10 4.80 8.86
N TRP A 118 19.78 3.86 9.51
CA TRP A 118 20.15 2.59 8.91
C TRP A 118 19.25 1.45 9.38
N ASP A 119 19.00 0.48 8.49
CA ASP A 119 18.42 -0.81 8.89
C ASP A 119 19.38 -1.62 9.77
N GLN A 120 18.86 -2.70 10.38
CA GLN A 120 19.66 -3.58 11.24
C GLN A 120 20.90 -4.14 10.51
N GLY A 121 20.80 -4.39 9.20
CA GLY A 121 21.90 -4.89 8.38
C GLY A 121 22.87 -3.83 7.88
N ARG A 122 22.60 -2.53 8.10
CA ARG A 122 23.34 -1.38 7.54
C ARG A 122 23.51 -1.46 6.02
N ARG A 123 22.50 -1.97 5.33
CA ARG A 123 22.42 -2.10 3.87
C ARG A 123 21.51 -1.07 3.22
N LYS A 124 20.59 -0.49 3.99
CA LYS A 124 19.58 0.43 3.48
C LYS A 124 19.49 1.67 4.36
N PHE A 125 19.18 2.81 3.74
CA PHE A 125 19.18 4.10 4.41
C PHE A 125 17.83 4.83 4.32
N GLY A 126 17.47 5.50 5.41
CA GLY A 126 16.37 6.44 5.53
C GLY A 126 14.96 5.86 5.46
N LEU A 127 13.98 6.76 5.53
CA LEU A 127 12.56 6.43 5.68
C LEU A 127 12.03 5.47 4.60
N MET A 128 12.54 5.59 3.38
CA MET A 128 12.17 4.79 2.21
C MET A 128 13.20 3.71 1.85
N GLN A 129 14.21 3.51 2.71
CA GLN A 129 15.16 2.39 2.66
C GLN A 129 15.89 2.21 1.32
N HIS A 130 16.33 3.34 0.75
CA HIS A 130 17.10 3.39 -0.48
C HIS A 130 18.29 4.33 -0.30
N ASP A 131 19.36 4.11 -1.06
CA ASP A 131 20.53 4.98 -0.99
C ASP A 131 20.16 6.40 -1.44
N SER A 132 20.45 7.36 -0.57
CA SER A 132 20.29 8.79 -0.83
C SER A 132 21.67 9.41 -0.95
N LEU A 133 21.87 10.28 -1.95
CA LEU A 133 23.16 10.93 -2.19
C LEU A 133 23.42 12.08 -1.22
N TYR A 134 22.35 12.69 -0.68
CA TYR A 134 22.41 13.82 0.25
C TYR A 134 21.15 13.91 1.13
N GLY A 135 21.21 14.75 2.16
CA GLY A 135 20.13 14.92 3.15
C GLY A 135 20.26 13.97 4.35
N THR A 136 19.47 14.23 5.41
CA THR A 136 19.35 13.30 6.54
C THR A 136 18.37 12.17 6.20
N TRP A 137 18.47 11.06 6.92
CA TRP A 137 17.67 9.85 6.70
C TRP A 137 16.15 10.07 6.74
N ASP A 138 15.69 11.15 7.38
CA ASP A 138 14.28 11.54 7.54
C ASP A 138 13.92 12.89 6.87
N SER A 139 14.82 13.42 6.04
CA SER A 139 14.65 14.71 5.38
C SER A 139 13.68 14.67 4.19
N GLU A 140 13.18 15.85 3.79
CA GLU A 140 12.40 15.99 2.56
C GLU A 140 13.23 15.63 1.32
N GLU A 141 14.53 15.97 1.32
CA GLU A 141 15.48 15.61 0.28
C GLU A 141 15.59 14.10 0.11
N HIS A 142 15.63 13.34 1.21
CA HIS A 142 15.61 11.87 1.19
C HIS A 142 14.30 11.33 0.59
N ILE A 143 13.16 11.86 1.03
CA ILE A 143 11.83 11.47 0.52
C ILE A 143 11.74 11.77 -0.99
N ASN A 144 12.23 12.93 -1.43
CA ASN A 144 12.22 13.34 -2.83
C ASN A 144 13.09 12.43 -3.70
N GLN A 145 14.31 12.12 -3.27
CA GLN A 145 15.21 11.23 -4.02
C GLN A 145 14.62 9.84 -4.18
N CYS A 146 14.17 9.23 -3.08
CA CYS A 146 13.57 7.89 -3.13
C CYS A 146 12.27 7.86 -3.94
N SER A 147 11.46 8.93 -3.86
CA SER A 147 10.23 9.04 -4.66
C SER A 147 10.53 9.22 -6.16
N ASN A 148 11.62 9.88 -6.54
CA ASN A 148 12.07 9.91 -7.94
C ASN A 148 12.45 8.52 -8.45
N ILE A 149 13.11 7.71 -7.62
CA ILE A 149 13.46 6.32 -7.97
C ILE A 149 12.20 5.48 -8.19
N LEU A 150 11.18 5.66 -7.36
CA LEU A 150 9.86 5.05 -7.55
C LEU A 150 9.22 5.49 -8.89
N VAL A 151 9.23 6.79 -9.21
CA VAL A 151 8.73 7.31 -10.48
C VAL A 151 9.44 6.68 -11.67
N VAL A 152 10.78 6.61 -11.64
CA VAL A 152 11.58 5.95 -12.68
C VAL A 152 11.17 4.49 -12.82
N ALA A 153 11.03 3.77 -11.71
CA ALA A 153 10.61 2.37 -11.71
C ALA A 153 9.22 2.16 -12.33
N ILE A 154 8.23 3.00 -11.99
CA ILE A 154 6.89 2.94 -12.58
C ILE A 154 6.94 3.25 -14.08
N ASN A 155 7.64 4.32 -14.48
CA ASN A 155 7.74 4.71 -15.89
C ASN A 155 8.45 3.65 -16.75
N GLU A 156 9.47 2.99 -16.20
CA GLU A 156 10.18 1.90 -16.87
C GLU A 156 9.24 0.71 -17.14
N VAL A 157 8.40 0.34 -16.18
CA VAL A 157 7.37 -0.70 -16.36
C VAL A 157 6.32 -0.29 -17.39
N ARG A 158 5.84 0.97 -17.35
CA ARG A 158 4.89 1.50 -18.34
C ARG A 158 5.45 1.45 -19.76
N ALA A 159 6.74 1.79 -19.93
CA ALA A 159 7.40 1.79 -21.23
C ALA A 159 7.57 0.37 -21.80
N ARG A 160 7.88 -0.61 -20.95
CA ARG A 160 8.04 -2.02 -21.37
C ARG A 160 6.72 -2.74 -21.58
N HIS A 161 5.69 -2.38 -20.82
CA HIS A 161 4.38 -3.03 -20.85
C HIS A 161 3.25 -2.01 -21.13
N PRO A 162 3.23 -1.39 -22.32
CA PRO A 162 2.24 -0.34 -22.64
C PRO A 162 0.81 -0.88 -22.75
N THR A 163 0.63 -2.18 -22.96
CA THR A 163 -0.67 -2.85 -23.06
C THR A 163 -1.25 -3.27 -21.70
N TRP A 164 -0.46 -3.22 -20.63
CA TRP A 164 -0.93 -3.51 -19.28
C TRP A 164 -1.89 -2.44 -18.78
N THR A 165 -2.81 -2.82 -17.90
CA THR A 165 -3.64 -1.84 -17.19
C THR A 165 -2.77 -0.96 -16.31
N TRP A 166 -3.24 0.24 -15.99
CA TRP A 166 -2.53 1.13 -15.07
C TRP A 166 -2.28 0.45 -13.70
N GLU A 167 -3.18 -0.44 -13.26
CA GLU A 167 -3.03 -1.21 -12.01
C GLU A 167 -1.84 -2.16 -12.07
N GLN A 168 -1.73 -2.92 -13.17
CA GLN A 168 -0.61 -3.82 -13.42
C GLN A 168 0.71 -3.04 -13.51
N GLN A 169 0.69 -1.87 -14.19
CA GLN A 169 1.85 -1.00 -14.30
C GLN A 169 2.30 -0.44 -12.95
N LEU A 170 1.37 0.04 -12.12
CA LEU A 170 1.66 0.56 -10.79
C LEU A 170 2.18 -0.55 -9.87
N ARG A 171 1.53 -1.72 -9.86
CA ARG A 171 1.99 -2.91 -9.11
C ARG A 171 3.41 -3.29 -9.52
N GLY A 172 3.67 -3.42 -10.81
CA GLY A 172 5.00 -3.70 -11.35
C GLY A 172 6.03 -2.64 -10.97
N GLY A 173 5.67 -1.35 -10.96
CA GLY A 173 6.55 -0.26 -10.56
C GLY A 173 6.94 -0.28 -9.08
N ILE A 174 5.98 -0.56 -8.18
CA ILE A 174 6.24 -0.74 -6.74
C ILE A 174 7.16 -1.94 -6.51
N CYS A 175 6.92 -3.02 -7.24
CA CYS A 175 7.75 -4.22 -7.25
C CYS A 175 9.17 -3.92 -7.70
N ALA A 176 9.32 -3.22 -8.82
CA ALA A 176 10.60 -2.82 -9.38
C ALA A 176 11.40 -1.93 -8.42
N TYR A 177 10.72 -1.01 -7.73
CA TYR A 177 11.31 -0.20 -6.66
C TYR A 177 11.88 -1.10 -5.55
N HIS A 178 11.10 -2.08 -5.09
CA HIS A 178 11.52 -3.03 -4.06
C HIS A 178 12.68 -3.94 -4.54
N SER A 179 12.63 -4.46 -5.76
CA SER A 179 13.63 -5.36 -6.33
C SER A 179 14.97 -4.67 -6.59
N LYS A 180 14.98 -3.37 -6.91
CA LYS A 180 16.21 -2.58 -7.06
C LYS A 180 16.98 -2.39 -5.76
N ILE A 181 16.35 -2.64 -4.61
CA ILE A 181 17.03 -2.74 -3.31
C ILE A 181 17.82 -4.07 -3.18
N GLY A 182 17.58 -5.04 -4.08
CA GLY A 182 18.18 -6.38 -4.07
C GLY A 182 18.92 -6.81 -5.34
N ASN A 183 19.08 -5.94 -6.34
CA ASN A 183 19.82 -6.21 -7.59
C ASN A 183 19.26 -7.37 -8.45
N VAL A 184 17.94 -7.61 -8.42
CA VAL A 184 17.28 -8.65 -9.24
C VAL A 184 16.58 -8.02 -10.44
N GLN A 185 16.98 -8.42 -11.65
CA GLN A 185 16.24 -8.16 -12.89
C GLN A 185 15.09 -9.17 -12.97
N VAL A 186 13.84 -8.73 -12.87
CA VAL A 186 12.67 -9.63 -12.89
C VAL A 186 11.71 -9.19 -13.97
N TYR A 187 11.73 -9.73 -15.20
CA TYR A 187 10.62 -9.50 -16.14
C TYR A 187 10.49 -10.65 -17.15
N ASP A 188 9.44 -11.48 -16.97
CA ASP A 188 8.69 -12.16 -18.05
C ASP A 188 7.33 -12.70 -17.55
N GLU A 189 7.12 -12.80 -16.22
CA GLU A 189 5.82 -13.04 -15.57
C GLU A 189 5.65 -12.05 -14.40
N ASP A 190 4.41 -11.76 -13.96
CA ASP A 190 4.09 -10.84 -12.85
C ASP A 190 5.16 -10.90 -11.73
N PRO A 191 6.08 -9.91 -11.67
CA PRO A 191 7.33 -10.02 -10.92
C PRO A 191 7.09 -10.13 -9.41
N CYS A 192 5.86 -9.94 -8.96
CA CYS A 192 5.47 -9.88 -7.57
C CYS A 192 4.80 -11.15 -7.06
N HIS A 193 4.61 -12.18 -7.90
CA HIS A 193 4.05 -13.45 -7.40
C HIS A 193 4.90 -14.08 -6.28
N ARG A 194 6.18 -13.70 -6.17
CA ARG A 194 7.12 -14.17 -5.13
C ARG A 194 7.50 -13.10 -4.09
N ASP A 195 6.84 -11.93 -4.06
CA ASP A 195 7.27 -10.76 -3.27
C ASP A 195 6.89 -10.78 -1.77
N ASN A 196 6.45 -11.93 -1.24
CA ASN A 196 5.95 -12.06 0.13
C ASN A 196 4.87 -11.00 0.47
N TYR A 197 3.99 -10.71 -0.48
CA TYR A 197 2.88 -9.75 -0.37
C TYR A 197 3.33 -8.29 -0.20
N TYR A 198 4.55 -7.93 -0.61
CA TYR A 198 5.07 -6.58 -0.46
C TYR A 198 4.17 -5.54 -1.14
N VAL A 199 3.89 -5.69 -2.43
CA VAL A 199 3.08 -4.74 -3.20
C VAL A 199 1.68 -4.63 -2.61
N ASP A 200 1.12 -5.78 -2.22
CA ASP A 200 -0.18 -5.88 -1.57
C ASP A 200 -0.22 -5.12 -0.24
N ASN A 201 0.81 -5.25 0.59
CA ASN A 201 0.94 -4.53 1.85
C ASN A 201 1.04 -3.02 1.63
N VAL A 202 1.84 -2.58 0.64
CA VAL A 202 1.95 -1.16 0.26
C VAL A 202 0.59 -0.62 -0.18
N ILE A 203 -0.12 -1.31 -1.08
CA ILE A 203 -1.42 -0.85 -1.57
C ILE A 203 -2.43 -0.69 -0.44
N ARG A 204 -2.52 -1.66 0.49
CA ARG A 204 -3.47 -1.53 1.61
C ARG A 204 -3.10 -0.45 2.60
N ARG A 205 -1.80 -0.27 2.89
CA ARG A 205 -1.32 0.89 3.66
C ARG A 205 -1.71 2.20 2.98
N ALA A 206 -1.51 2.30 1.67
CA ALA A 206 -1.85 3.51 0.92
C ALA A 206 -3.34 3.79 0.94
N GLN A 207 -4.18 2.79 0.71
CA GLN A 207 -5.63 2.93 0.82
C GLN A 207 -6.06 3.39 2.21
N TYR A 208 -5.42 2.85 3.26
CA TYR A 208 -5.67 3.30 4.63
C TYR A 208 -5.24 4.76 4.80
N PHE A 209 -4.02 5.13 4.44
CA PHE A 209 -3.51 6.50 4.60
C PHE A 209 -4.28 7.54 3.80
N LYS A 210 -4.75 7.18 2.60
CA LYS A 210 -5.59 8.03 1.76
C LYS A 210 -6.89 8.44 2.46
N ARG A 211 -7.54 7.49 3.14
CA ARG A 211 -8.72 7.77 3.97
C ARG A 211 -8.43 8.62 5.21
N HIS A 212 -7.16 8.78 5.58
CA HIS A 212 -6.72 9.53 6.76
C HIS A 212 -5.97 10.82 6.38
N GLY A 213 -6.18 11.33 5.16
CA GLY A 213 -5.75 12.65 4.74
C GLY A 213 -4.33 12.71 4.19
N PHE A 214 -3.76 11.57 3.78
CA PHE A 214 -2.59 11.54 2.90
C PHE A 214 -3.04 11.56 1.44
#